data_AF-R0KEA5-F1
#
_entry.id   AF-R0KEA5-F1
#
_cell.length_a   1.000
_cell.length_b   1.000
_cell.length_c   1.000
_cell.angle_alpha   90.00
_cell.angle_beta   90.00
_cell.angle_gamma   90.00
#
_symmetry.space_group_name_H-M   'P 1'
#
loop_
_entity.id
_entity.type
_entity.pdbx_description
1 polymer ?
#
loop_
_entity_poly.entity_id
_entity_poly.type
_entity_poly.pdbx_seq_one_letter_code
_entity_poly.pdbx_strand_id
1 'polypeptide(L)'
;LIGPPLAQRLGVGFVPIRKKGKLPGPTESVSYTLEYGESDAVEPGQKVVIVDDLLATGGTMRAACELVRRLKAEILECLVIIELKFLKGVEKLESVPFFSLLQYD
;
A
#
# COMPACT_ATOMS: atom_id res chain seq x y z
N LEU A 1 -13.10 -3.01 4.80
CA LEU A 1 -11.79 -3.41 4.22
C LEU A 1 -12.07 -4.28 3.00
N ILE A 2 -11.60 -3.86 1.82
CA ILE A 2 -11.80 -4.61 0.57
C ILE A 2 -10.63 -5.57 0.25
N GLY A 3 -9.46 -5.34 0.85
CA GLY A 3 -8.26 -6.15 0.62
C GLY A 3 -8.43 -7.63 0.95
N PRO A 4 -8.90 -8.02 2.15
CA PRO A 4 -9.06 -9.44 2.51
C PRO A 4 -9.98 -10.24 1.57
N PRO A 5 -11.22 -9.80 1.24
CA PRO A 5 -12.06 -10.56 0.32
C PRO A 5 -11.50 -10.60 -1.11
N LEU A 6 -10.77 -9.56 -1.56
CA LEU A 6 -10.07 -9.58 -2.85
C LEU A 6 -8.95 -10.62 -2.87
N ALA A 7 -8.09 -10.63 -1.85
CA ALA A 7 -7.01 -11.60 -1.72
C ALA A 7 -7.55 -13.04 -1.67
N GLN A 8 -8.63 -13.27 -0.90
CA GLN A 8 -9.31 -14.56 -0.84
C GLN A 8 -9.81 -15.02 -2.22
N ARG A 9 -10.45 -14.11 -2.98
CA ARG A 9 -10.96 -14.42 -4.32
C ARG A 9 -9.86 -14.71 -5.34
N LEU A 10 -8.69 -14.08 -5.17
CA LEU A 10 -7.52 -14.30 -6.00
C LEU A 10 -6.66 -15.51 -5.56
N GLY A 11 -6.95 -16.09 -4.38
CA GLY A 11 -6.15 -17.19 -3.83
C GLY A 11 -4.74 -16.78 -3.41
N VAL A 12 -4.55 -15.52 -3.00
CA VAL A 12 -3.24 -14.96 -2.59
C VAL A 12 -3.22 -14.54 -1.13
N GLY A 13 -2.02 -14.32 -0.59
CA GLY A 13 -1.84 -13.81 0.77
C GLY A 13 -2.38 -12.39 0.96
N PHE A 14 -2.75 -12.05 2.20
CA PHE A 14 -3.15 -10.71 2.60
C PHE A 14 -2.26 -10.21 3.75
N VAL A 15 -1.67 -9.03 3.58
CA VAL A 15 -0.82 -8.38 4.58
C VAL A 15 -1.39 -7.01 4.95
N PRO A 16 -1.81 -6.78 6.20
CA PRO A 16 -2.33 -5.49 6.62
C PRO A 16 -1.19 -4.49 6.91
N ILE A 17 -1.28 -3.27 6.35
CA ILE A 17 -0.47 -2.13 6.77
C ILE A 17 -1.26 -1.34 7.83
N ARG A 18 -0.65 -1.02 8.96
CA ARG A 18 -1.33 -0.41 10.11
C ARG A 18 -0.49 0.71 10.73
N LYS A 19 -1.16 1.60 11.46
CA LYS A 19 -0.50 2.59 12.31
C LYS A 19 0.40 1.90 13.35
N LYS A 20 1.49 2.57 13.73
CA LYS A 20 2.47 2.09 14.74
C LYS A 20 1.75 1.57 15.99
N GLY A 21 2.21 0.42 16.50
CA GLY A 21 1.69 -0.21 17.72
C GLY A 21 0.36 -0.95 17.55
N LYS A 22 -0.14 -1.15 16.32
CA LYS A 22 -1.37 -1.92 16.05
C LYS A 22 -1.14 -3.33 15.55
N LEU A 23 0.08 -3.67 15.13
CA LEU A 23 0.46 -5.03 14.73
C LEU A 23 1.28 -5.67 15.86
N PRO A 24 1.05 -6.95 16.18
CA PRO A 24 1.94 -7.71 17.05
C PRO A 24 3.21 -8.10 16.30
N GLY A 25 4.29 -8.37 17.04
CA GLY A 25 5.57 -8.84 16.48
C GLY A 25 6.46 -7.75 15.88
N PRO A 26 7.59 -8.13 15.26
CA PRO A 26 8.47 -7.24 14.51
C PRO A 26 7.75 -6.59 13.31
N THR A 27 8.01 -5.31 13.05
CA THR A 27 7.33 -4.55 11.98
C THR A 27 8.25 -3.57 11.30
N GLU A 28 8.19 -3.47 9.98
CA GLU A 28 8.81 -2.37 9.24
C GLU A 28 7.94 -1.11 9.34
N SER A 29 8.59 0.05 9.38
CA SER A 29 7.89 1.32 9.52
C SER A 29 8.44 2.41 8.59
N VAL A 30 7.54 3.27 8.13
CA VAL A 30 7.88 4.50 7.41
C VAL A 30 7.41 5.68 8.26
N SER A 31 8.37 6.36 8.87
CA SER A 31 8.22 7.64 9.56
C SER A 31 9.12 8.68 8.87
N TYR A 32 8.81 9.97 9.02
CA TYR A 32 9.72 11.06 8.64
C TYR A 32 11.06 11.04 9.41
N THR A 33 11.22 10.13 10.39
CA THR A 33 12.45 9.97 11.17
C THR A 33 12.60 8.50 11.58
N LEU A 34 13.43 7.80 10.81
CA LEU A 34 14.08 6.49 11.00
C LEU A 34 13.73 5.69 12.28
N GLU A 35 12.90 4.67 12.14
CA GLU A 35 12.99 3.44 12.96
C GLU A 35 12.83 2.22 12.03
N TYR A 36 13.89 1.44 11.90
CA TYR A 36 13.92 0.15 11.19
C TYR A 36 13.36 -0.93 12.12
N GLY A 37 12.53 -1.81 11.61
CA GLY A 37 12.15 -3.04 12.32
C GLY A 37 11.94 -4.14 11.31
N GLU A 38 12.62 -5.27 11.43
CA GLU A 38 12.48 -6.37 10.46
C GLU A 38 11.03 -6.88 10.43
N SER A 39 10.46 -7.07 9.24
CA SER A 39 9.14 -7.69 9.04
C SER A 39 9.28 -8.85 8.07
N ASP A 40 8.77 -10.01 8.46
CA ASP A 40 8.72 -11.24 7.66
C ASP A 40 7.44 -11.37 6.82
N ALA A 41 6.55 -10.38 6.88
CA ALA A 41 5.25 -10.43 6.22
C ALA A 41 5.31 -10.42 4.67
N VAL A 42 6.39 -9.90 4.08
CA VAL A 42 6.60 -9.87 2.62
C VAL A 42 8.07 -10.16 2.34
N GLU A 43 8.34 -11.11 1.45
CA GLU A 43 9.69 -11.51 1.09
C GLU A 43 10.22 -10.70 -0.13
N PRO A 44 11.55 -10.50 -0.24
CA PRO A 44 12.16 -9.90 -1.42
C PRO A 44 11.74 -10.61 -2.72
N GLY A 45 11.39 -9.82 -3.74
CA GLY A 45 10.93 -10.32 -5.04
C GLY A 45 9.48 -10.79 -5.09
N GLN A 46 8.75 -10.82 -3.97
CA GLN A 46 7.31 -11.07 -4.01
C GLN A 46 6.59 -9.96 -4.77
N LYS A 47 5.61 -10.36 -5.57
CA LYS A 47 4.75 -9.44 -6.33
C LYS A 47 3.53 -9.07 -5.51
N VAL A 48 3.28 -7.78 -5.34
CA VAL A 48 2.19 -7.29 -4.50
C VAL A 48 1.34 -6.25 -5.21
N VAL A 49 0.07 -6.18 -4.83
CA VAL A 49 -0.85 -5.10 -5.19
C VAL A 49 -1.23 -4.38 -3.90
N ILE A 50 -1.10 -3.05 -3.89
CA ILE A 50 -1.46 -2.24 -2.72
C ILE A 50 -2.89 -1.76 -2.91
N VAL A 51 -3.76 -1.99 -1.93
CA VAL A 51 -5.19 -1.72 -2.04
C VAL A 51 -5.66 -0.83 -0.91
N ASP A 52 -6.39 0.23 -1.23
CA ASP A 52 -7.08 1.10 -0.26
C ASP A 52 -8.51 1.43 -0.73
N ASP A 53 -9.34 2.02 0.12
CA ASP A 53 -10.69 2.42 -0.28
C ASP A 53 -10.69 3.71 -1.13
N LEU A 54 -9.89 4.72 -0.74
CA LEU A 54 -9.91 6.05 -1.33
C LEU A 54 -8.52 6.65 -1.50
N LEU A 55 -8.23 7.21 -2.68
CA LEU A 55 -7.07 8.06 -2.93
C LEU A 55 -7.47 9.55 -2.83
N ALA A 56 -6.99 10.20 -1.76
CA ALA A 56 -7.08 11.65 -1.57
C ALA A 56 -5.75 12.33 -1.98
N THR A 57 -4.98 12.83 -1.02
CA THR A 57 -3.69 13.50 -1.26
C THR A 57 -2.54 12.54 -1.56
N GLY A 58 -2.77 11.22 -1.58
CA GLY A 58 -1.77 10.19 -1.90
C GLY A 58 -0.74 9.88 -0.81
N GLY A 59 -0.75 10.56 0.34
CA GLY A 59 0.27 10.38 1.38
C GLY A 59 0.36 8.97 1.95
N THR A 60 -0.78 8.37 2.30
CA THR A 60 -0.84 7.01 2.86
C THR A 60 -0.37 5.96 1.87
N MET A 61 -0.87 6.03 0.63
CA MET A 61 -0.52 5.09 -0.44
C MET A 61 0.98 5.19 -0.78
N ARG A 62 1.54 6.41 -0.86
CA ARG A 62 2.98 6.61 -1.05
C ARG A 62 3.80 5.98 0.08
N ALA A 63 3.42 6.17 1.34
CA ALA A 63 4.11 5.56 2.48
C ALA A 63 4.04 4.02 2.43
N ALA A 64 2.90 3.44 1.99
CA ALA A 64 2.78 2.02 1.74
C ALA A 64 3.73 1.54 0.63
N CYS A 65 3.81 2.27 -0.49
CA CYS A 65 4.78 1.96 -1.56
C CYS A 65 6.23 2.01 -1.06
N GLU A 66 6.60 3.03 -0.28
CA GLU A 66 7.93 3.14 0.32
C GLU A 66 8.25 1.97 1.24
N LEU A 67 7.28 1.53 2.06
CA LEU A 67 7.42 0.38 2.96
C LEU A 67 7.68 -0.91 2.16
N VAL A 68 6.88 -1.17 1.14
CA VAL A 68 7.01 -2.36 0.28
C VAL A 68 8.33 -2.36 -0.49
N ARG A 69 8.78 -1.19 -0.98
CA ARG A 69 10.09 -1.05 -1.63
C ARG A 69 11.24 -1.36 -0.67
N ARG A 70 11.15 -0.99 0.61
CA ARG A 70 12.15 -1.35 1.64
C ARG A 70 12.22 -2.86 1.89
N LEU A 71 11.08 -3.54 1.80
CA LEU A 71 10.98 -5.01 1.83
C LEU A 71 11.48 -5.67 0.53
N LYS A 72 11.91 -4.89 -0.47
CA LYS A 72 12.42 -5.36 -1.77
C LYS A 72 11.40 -6.17 -2.57
N ALA A 73 10.12 -5.93 -2.35
CA ALA A 73 9.03 -6.53 -3.12
C ALA A 73 8.71 -5.70 -4.38
N GLU A 74 8.14 -6.34 -5.39
CA GLU A 74 7.72 -5.74 -6.65
C GLU A 74 6.26 -5.27 -6.53
N ILE A 75 6.04 -3.96 -6.60
CA ILE A 75 4.68 -3.39 -6.61
C ILE A 75 4.17 -3.46 -8.05
N LEU A 76 3.16 -4.31 -8.29
CA LEU A 76 2.53 -4.43 -9.60
C LEU A 76 1.59 -3.26 -9.87
N GLU A 77 0.79 -2.87 -8.87
CA GLU A 77 -0.24 -1.83 -9.00
C GLU A 77 -0.68 -1.30 -7.64
N CYS A 78 -1.11 -0.03 -7.61
CA CYS A 78 -1.92 0.55 -6.56
C CYS A 78 -3.39 0.63 -7.01
N LEU A 79 -4.30 0.11 -6.20
CA LEU A 79 -5.73 0.05 -6.50
C LEU A 79 -6.54 0.77 -5.42
N VAL A 80 -7.49 1.61 -5.85
CA VAL A 80 -8.51 2.19 -4.98
C VAL A 80 -9.92 2.08 -5.58
N ILE A 81 -10.94 2.16 -4.73
CA ILE A 81 -12.32 2.24 -5.22
C ILE A 81 -12.65 3.67 -5.64
N ILE A 82 -12.20 4.67 -4.89
CA ILE A 82 -12.51 6.08 -5.13
C ILE A 82 -11.23 6.88 -5.29
N GLU A 83 -11.16 7.72 -6.32
CA GLU A 83 -10.10 8.72 -6.50
C GLU A 83 -10.69 10.13 -6.49
N LEU A 84 -10.08 11.04 -5.71
CA LEU A 84 -10.37 12.47 -5.72
C LEU A 84 -9.36 13.21 -6.59
N LYS A 85 -9.66 13.41 -7.88
CA LYS A 85 -8.72 13.92 -8.88
C LYS A 85 -8.22 15.33 -8.58
N PHE A 86 -9.07 16.20 -8.04
CA PHE A 86 -8.68 17.57 -7.65
C PHE A 86 -7.53 17.62 -6.63
N LEU A 87 -7.28 16.53 -5.89
CA LEU A 87 -6.18 16.45 -4.92
C LEU A 87 -4.87 15.95 -5.51
N LYS A 88 -4.86 15.52 -6.78
CA LYS A 88 -3.66 15.08 -7.51
C LYS A 88 -2.86 14.01 -6.78
N GLY A 89 -3.54 13.11 -6.06
CA GLY A 89 -2.89 12.09 -5.25
C GLY A 89 -2.00 11.13 -6.05
N VAL A 90 -2.37 10.87 -7.31
CA VAL A 90 -1.63 9.96 -8.22
C VAL A 90 -0.22 10.46 -8.50
N GLU A 91 0.02 11.78 -8.50
CA GLU A 91 1.35 12.36 -8.72
C GLU A 91 2.38 11.89 -7.67
N LYS A 92 1.92 11.46 -6.48
CA LYS A 92 2.77 10.93 -5.41
C LYS A 92 3.12 9.44 -5.56
N LEU A 93 2.51 8.74 -6.50
CA LEU A 93 2.74 7.31 -6.74
C LEU A 93 3.87 7.07 -7.76
N GLU A 94 4.46 8.14 -8.29
CA GLU A 94 5.61 8.12 -9.20
C GLU A 94 5.33 7.22 -10.42
N SER A 95 6.12 6.16 -10.62
CA SER A 95 6.03 5.21 -11.73
C SER A 95 5.18 3.97 -11.41
N VAL A 96 4.56 3.89 -10.23
CA VAL A 96 3.72 2.74 -9.87
C VAL A 96 2.42 2.79 -10.66
N PRO A 97 2.05 1.73 -11.41
CA PRO A 97 0.75 1.66 -12.06
C PRO A 97 -0.39 1.90 -11.06
N PHE A 98 -1.41 2.64 -11.47
CA PHE A 98 -2.51 3.03 -10.60
C PHE A 98 -3.85 2.81 -11.28
N PHE A 99 -4.77 2.19 -10.55
CA PHE A 99 -6.14 1.96 -10.97
C PHE A 99 -7.14 2.50 -9.93
N SER A 100 -8.15 3.22 -10.41
CA SER A 100 -9.30 3.66 -9.62
C SER A 100 -10.61 3.21 -10.27
N LEU A 101 -11.54 2.66 -9.48
CA LEU A 101 -12.83 2.22 -10.00
C LEU A 101 -13.79 3.40 -10.27
N LEU A 102 -13.79 4.39 -9.37
CA LEU A 102 -14.61 5.60 -9.42
C LEU A 102 -13.71 6.82 -9.32
N GLN A 103 -14.01 7.85 -10.11
CA GLN A 103 -13.23 9.08 -10.17
C GLN A 103 -14.16 10.28 -9.95
N TYR A 104 -13.77 11.18 -9.04
CA TYR A 104 -14.46 12.43 -8.76
C TYR A 104 -13.53 13.61 -9.05
N ASP A 105 -14.02 14.56 -9.82
CA ASP A 105 -13.32 15.79 -10.18
C ASP A 105 -13.47 16.89 -9.13
#